data_AF-A0A9E3FHH3-F1
#
_entry.id   AF-A0A9E3FHH3-F1
#
_cell.length_a   1.000
_cell.length_b   1.000
_cell.length_c   1.000
_cell.angle_alpha   90.00
_cell.angle_beta   90.00
_cell.angle_gamma   90.00
#
_symmetry.space_group_name_H-M   'P 1'
#
loop_
_entity.id
_entity.type
_entity.pdbx_description
1 polymer ?
#
loop_
_entity_poly.entity_id
_entity_poly.type
_entity_poly.pdbx_seq_one_letter_code
_entity_poly.pdbx_strand_id
1 'polypeptide(L)'
;MDKKDRKAIASLWKLGGLTWRELGRCVWLEIYEGDLFTRAAALSYYFLLALFPLLIFLTSMLGYFAEVGTELRVSLFRYLGSIVPRSASELVGATVKEITEGATGGKLSFGLLAALWFASYGMGAIGDTLNGAYRVRESRPFWKLRLISLGLTAALAALTITALALVLYGGEIGEGLAKGYALGGLFKTAWDVVQWPIVLAFVLLAFALIYYYAPDLKHQRWYWITPGSVAGVALWLFVSFCFRLYLRYFDRYSVTYGSLGAVIILLLWFYLTGAAILVGGKVNAEIEHAAAKHGAPEAKLPGEKKPS
;
A
#
# COMPACT_ATOMS: atom_id res chain seq x y z
N MET A 1 -26.04 -5.52 -7.72
CA MET A 1 -25.77 -4.92 -6.40
C MET A 1 -27.08 -4.92 -5.62
N ASP A 2 -27.16 -5.72 -4.56
CA ASP A 2 -28.41 -5.96 -3.82
C ASP A 2 -28.85 -4.68 -3.04
N LYS A 3 -30.14 -4.51 -2.76
CA LYS A 3 -30.67 -3.41 -1.94
C LYS A 3 -30.03 -3.39 -0.53
N LYS A 4 -29.61 -4.56 -0.05
CA LYS A 4 -28.93 -4.75 1.24
C LYS A 4 -27.51 -4.17 1.21
N ASP A 5 -26.76 -4.37 0.14
CA ASP A 5 -25.40 -3.82 -0.03
C ASP A 5 -25.39 -2.28 -0.10
N ARG A 6 -26.40 -1.68 -0.75
CA ARG A 6 -26.53 -0.21 -0.81
C ARG A 6 -26.77 0.43 0.56
N LYS A 7 -27.55 -0.21 1.44
CA LYS A 7 -27.79 0.28 2.80
C LYS A 7 -26.54 0.15 3.67
N ALA A 8 -25.77 -0.92 3.48
CA ALA A 8 -24.52 -1.18 4.19
C ALA A 8 -23.42 -0.17 3.84
N ILE A 9 -23.26 0.14 2.56
CA ILE A 9 -22.34 1.20 2.11
C ILE A 9 -22.78 2.55 2.70
N ALA A 10 -24.08 2.84 2.66
CA ALA A 10 -24.60 4.09 3.21
C ALA A 10 -24.42 4.20 4.73
N SER A 11 -24.39 3.10 5.49
CA SER A 11 -24.16 3.14 6.95
C SER A 11 -22.69 3.40 7.30
N LEU A 12 -21.74 2.83 6.54
CA LEU A 12 -20.30 3.11 6.72
C LEU A 12 -19.97 4.57 6.45
N TRP A 13 -20.53 5.14 5.38
CA TRP A 13 -20.36 6.56 5.06
C TRP A 13 -21.13 7.51 5.99
N LYS A 14 -22.08 6.99 6.77
CA LYS A 14 -22.68 7.67 7.93
C LYS A 14 -21.87 7.49 9.22
N LEU A 15 -20.61 7.05 9.09
CA LEU A 15 -19.64 6.86 10.17
C LEU A 15 -20.15 5.93 11.29
N GLY A 16 -21.04 4.99 10.96
CA GLY A 16 -21.63 4.10 11.94
C GLY A 16 -22.52 4.81 12.97
N GLY A 17 -22.97 6.04 12.69
CA GLY A 17 -23.74 6.89 13.61
C GLY A 17 -22.90 7.89 14.40
N LEU A 18 -21.57 7.88 14.25
CA LEU A 18 -20.68 8.85 14.90
C LEU A 18 -20.67 10.21 14.18
N THR A 19 -20.38 11.26 14.93
CA THR A 19 -19.94 12.53 14.37
C THR A 19 -18.46 12.49 14.00
N TRP A 20 -18.02 13.36 13.07
CA TRP A 20 -16.60 13.48 12.70
C TRP A 20 -15.67 13.78 13.89
N ARG A 21 -16.17 14.55 14.87
CA ARG A 21 -15.42 14.87 16.09
C ARG A 21 -15.24 13.65 16.98
N GLU A 22 -16.29 12.83 17.14
CA GLU A 22 -16.22 11.60 17.94
C GLU A 22 -15.30 10.57 17.28
N LEU A 23 -15.42 10.37 15.96
CA LEU A 23 -14.52 9.48 15.22
C LEU A 23 -13.07 9.92 15.35
N GLY A 24 -12.79 11.21 15.16
CA GLY A 24 -11.45 11.77 15.34
C GLY A 24 -10.92 11.55 16.76
N ARG A 25 -11.77 11.75 17.78
CA ARG A 25 -11.39 11.53 19.18
C ARG A 25 -11.09 10.06 19.47
N CYS A 26 -11.93 9.13 19.01
CA CYS A 26 -11.74 7.70 19.20
C CYS A 26 -10.45 7.22 18.53
N VAL A 27 -10.22 7.61 17.28
CA VAL A 27 -9.01 7.27 16.55
C VAL A 27 -7.76 7.87 17.22
N TRP A 28 -7.83 9.11 17.71
CA TRP A 28 -6.74 9.74 18.44
C TRP A 28 -6.40 9.01 19.75
N LEU A 29 -7.41 8.65 20.53
CA LEU A 29 -7.22 7.86 21.76
C LEU A 29 -6.59 6.51 21.46
N GLU A 30 -7.08 5.80 20.45
CA GLU A 30 -6.52 4.52 20.02
C GLU A 30 -5.09 4.65 19.45
N ILE A 31 -4.71 5.80 18.87
CA ILE A 31 -3.32 6.07 18.47
C ILE A 31 -2.44 6.31 19.70
N TYR A 32 -2.93 7.07 20.68
CA TYR A 32 -2.18 7.49 21.86
C TYR A 32 -2.00 6.37 22.90
N GLU A 33 -3.06 5.61 23.16
CA GLU A 33 -3.08 4.49 24.11
C GLU A 33 -2.62 3.17 23.48
N GLY A 34 -2.66 3.09 22.14
CA GLY A 34 -2.27 1.89 21.39
C GLY A 34 -0.80 1.83 21.03
N ASP A 35 -0.40 0.70 20.46
CA ASP A 35 0.96 0.42 20.00
C ASP A 35 1.17 0.76 18.50
N LEU A 36 0.37 1.67 17.95
CA LEU A 36 0.35 1.94 16.50
C LEU A 36 1.72 2.33 15.95
N PHE A 37 2.43 3.22 16.64
CA PHE A 37 3.76 3.65 16.23
C PHE A 37 4.80 2.53 16.38
N THR A 38 4.73 1.73 17.44
CA THR A 38 5.60 0.55 17.61
C THR A 38 5.37 -0.47 16.50
N ARG A 39 4.11 -0.73 16.13
CA ARG A 39 3.75 -1.61 15.02
C ARG A 39 4.15 -1.03 13.67
N ALA A 40 4.01 0.28 13.46
CA ALA A 40 4.52 0.95 12.27
C ALA A 40 6.05 0.82 12.12
N ALA A 41 6.80 0.85 13.24
CA ALA A 41 8.23 0.56 13.24
C ALA A 41 8.53 -0.89 12.84
N ALA A 42 7.80 -1.86 13.39
CA ALA A 42 7.91 -3.26 12.96
C ALA A 42 7.59 -3.44 11.47
N LEU A 43 6.54 -2.77 10.96
CA LEU A 43 6.22 -2.78 9.53
C LEU A 43 7.35 -2.21 8.68
N SER A 44 8.01 -1.14 9.13
CA SER A 44 9.14 -0.54 8.40
C SER A 44 10.30 -1.52 8.22
N TYR A 45 10.58 -2.34 9.24
CA TYR A 45 11.56 -3.42 9.16
C TYR A 45 11.17 -4.48 8.13
N TYR A 46 9.91 -4.94 8.13
CA TYR A 46 9.45 -5.91 7.12
C TYR A 46 9.44 -5.34 5.70
N PHE A 47 9.10 -4.06 5.53
CA PHE A 47 9.17 -3.37 4.23
C PHE A 47 10.61 -3.26 3.74
N LEU A 48 11.56 -2.97 4.62
CA LEU A 48 12.99 -2.97 4.28
C LEU A 48 13.48 -4.37 3.88
N LEU A 49 13.09 -5.42 4.61
CA LEU A 49 13.43 -6.79 4.22
C LEU A 49 12.84 -7.21 2.88
N ALA A 50 11.62 -6.75 2.58
CA ALA A 50 10.95 -6.98 1.30
C ALA A 50 11.61 -6.23 0.13
N LEU A 51 12.36 -5.16 0.41
CA LEU A 51 12.99 -4.32 -0.59
C LEU A 51 14.05 -5.09 -1.39
N PHE A 52 14.99 -5.78 -0.73
CA PHE A 52 16.09 -6.44 -1.45
C PHE A 52 15.58 -7.49 -2.46
N PRO A 53 14.70 -8.42 -2.08
CA PRO A 53 14.14 -9.35 -3.04
C PRO A 53 13.30 -8.68 -4.13
N LEU A 54 12.57 -7.60 -3.81
CA LEU A 54 11.85 -6.80 -4.81
C LEU A 54 12.83 -6.20 -5.82
N LEU A 55 13.97 -5.67 -5.39
CA LEU A 55 15.00 -5.16 -6.28
C LEU A 55 15.56 -6.26 -7.18
N ILE A 56 15.88 -7.44 -6.64
CA ILE A 56 16.34 -8.59 -7.42
C ILE A 56 15.30 -8.99 -8.47
N PHE A 57 14.02 -8.99 -8.10
CA PHE A 57 12.94 -9.28 -9.05
C PHE A 57 12.86 -8.21 -10.14
N LEU A 58 12.80 -6.92 -9.77
CA LEU A 58 12.71 -5.81 -10.72
C LEU A 58 13.93 -5.79 -11.65
N THR A 59 15.15 -6.03 -11.16
CA THR A 59 16.35 -6.09 -12.00
C THR A 59 16.34 -7.26 -12.94
N SER A 60 15.93 -8.44 -12.47
CA SER A 60 15.87 -9.64 -13.29
C SER A 60 14.76 -9.53 -14.34
N MET A 61 13.63 -8.90 -14.00
CA MET A 61 12.55 -8.59 -14.93
C MET A 61 13.03 -7.57 -15.97
N LEU A 62 13.76 -6.53 -15.55
CA LEU A 62 14.42 -5.58 -16.44
C LEU A 62 15.51 -6.21 -17.29
N GLY A 63 16.19 -7.25 -16.82
CA GLY A 63 17.16 -8.04 -17.58
C GLY A 63 16.48 -8.89 -18.65
N TYR A 64 15.30 -9.44 -18.33
CA TYR A 64 14.45 -10.13 -19.31
C TYR A 64 13.90 -9.17 -20.37
N PHE A 65 13.45 -7.98 -19.96
CA PHE A 65 13.04 -6.91 -20.88
C PHE A 65 14.22 -6.07 -21.39
N ALA A 66 15.48 -6.44 -21.12
CA ALA A 66 16.65 -5.67 -21.58
C ALA A 66 16.89 -5.82 -23.08
N GLU A 67 16.35 -6.86 -23.73
CA GLU A 67 16.22 -6.90 -25.18
C GLU A 67 15.22 -5.83 -25.70
N VAL A 68 14.42 -5.21 -24.81
CA VAL A 68 13.31 -4.29 -25.15
C VAL A 68 13.51 -2.84 -24.65
N GLY A 69 14.52 -2.48 -23.84
CA GLY A 69 14.99 -1.08 -23.81
C GLY A 69 15.59 -0.51 -22.51
N THR A 70 16.75 0.12 -22.68
CA THR A 70 17.46 1.00 -21.72
C THR A 70 16.60 2.17 -21.22
N GLU A 71 15.66 2.63 -22.05
CA GLU A 71 14.66 3.68 -21.76
C GLU A 71 13.76 3.33 -20.57
N LEU A 72 13.28 2.07 -20.49
CA LEU A 72 12.39 1.59 -19.42
C LEU A 72 13.07 1.73 -18.06
N ARG A 73 14.36 1.37 -18.01
CA ARG A 73 15.19 1.43 -16.81
C ARG A 73 15.42 2.90 -16.39
N VAL A 74 15.77 3.78 -17.32
CA VAL A 74 16.01 5.21 -17.03
C VAL A 74 14.75 5.93 -16.55
N SER A 75 13.59 5.67 -17.18
CA SER A 75 12.31 6.25 -16.78
C SER A 75 11.84 5.74 -15.41
N LEU A 76 11.98 4.44 -15.12
CA LEU A 76 11.68 3.88 -13.80
C LEU A 76 12.51 4.53 -12.69
N PHE A 77 13.82 4.72 -12.89
CA PHE A 77 14.68 5.37 -11.90
C PHE A 77 14.35 6.85 -11.71
N ARG A 78 14.03 7.56 -12.80
CA ARG A 78 13.63 8.98 -12.74
C ARG A 78 12.36 9.17 -11.93
N TYR A 79 11.37 8.29 -12.08
CA TYR A 79 10.11 8.35 -11.35
C TYR A 79 10.18 7.77 -9.93
N LEU A 80 11.00 6.74 -9.70
CA LEU A 80 11.36 6.36 -8.33
C LEU A 80 11.89 7.59 -7.59
N GLY A 81 12.78 8.37 -8.20
CA GLY A 81 13.26 9.65 -7.62
C GLY A 81 12.18 10.74 -7.46
N SER A 82 11.01 10.64 -8.10
CA SER A 82 9.93 11.62 -7.98
C SER A 82 8.89 11.28 -6.90
N ILE A 83 8.86 10.03 -6.43
CA ILE A 83 7.93 9.54 -5.40
C ILE A 83 8.69 9.18 -4.13
N VAL A 84 9.80 8.44 -4.31
CA VAL A 84 10.74 8.02 -3.27
C VAL A 84 11.80 9.12 -3.13
N PRO A 85 12.25 9.43 -1.89
CA PRO A 85 13.36 10.34 -1.66
C PRO A 85 14.58 10.06 -2.54
N ARG A 86 15.27 11.11 -2.98
CA ARG A 86 16.48 11.01 -3.82
C ARG A 86 17.49 10.01 -3.25
N SER A 87 17.78 10.09 -1.97
CA SER A 87 18.71 9.21 -1.26
C SER A 87 18.30 7.74 -1.34
N ALA A 88 17.01 7.45 -1.16
CA ALA A 88 16.46 6.10 -1.27
C ALA A 88 16.44 5.60 -2.73
N SER A 89 16.16 6.49 -3.69
CA SER A 89 16.25 6.16 -5.12
C SER A 89 17.69 5.88 -5.57
N GLU A 90 18.68 6.58 -4.99
CA GLU A 90 20.11 6.40 -5.24
C GLU A 90 20.59 5.05 -4.68
N LEU A 91 20.19 4.68 -3.46
CA LEU A 91 20.48 3.37 -2.87
C LEU A 91 19.91 2.24 -3.72
N VAL A 92 18.63 2.36 -4.09
CA VAL A 92 17.94 1.41 -4.97
C VAL A 92 18.66 1.32 -6.32
N GLY A 93 19.06 2.45 -6.92
CA GLY A 93 19.79 2.50 -8.17
C GLY A 93 21.16 1.84 -8.14
N ALA A 94 21.93 2.07 -7.07
CA ALA A 94 23.23 1.44 -6.87
C ALA A 94 23.11 -0.09 -6.78
N THR A 95 22.20 -0.58 -5.94
CA THR A 95 21.97 -2.02 -5.77
C THR A 95 21.45 -2.67 -7.06
N VAL A 96 20.56 -2.00 -7.80
CA VAL A 96 20.05 -2.52 -9.08
C VAL A 96 21.17 -2.61 -10.12
N LYS A 97 22.02 -1.59 -10.23
CA LYS A 97 23.15 -1.61 -11.17
C LYS A 97 24.07 -2.80 -10.90
N GLU A 98 24.45 -2.99 -9.64
CA GLU A 98 25.34 -4.06 -9.18
C GLU A 98 24.76 -5.47 -9.43
N ILE A 99 23.44 -5.64 -9.25
CA ILE A 99 22.76 -6.93 -9.50
C ILE A 99 22.59 -7.21 -11.00
N THR A 100 22.30 -6.19 -11.80
CA THR A 100 22.03 -6.37 -13.24
C THR A 100 23.30 -6.78 -13.99
N GLU A 101 24.47 -6.29 -13.57
CA GLU A 101 25.76 -6.67 -14.15
C GLU A 101 26.12 -8.16 -13.88
N GLY A 102 25.38 -8.88 -13.01
CA GLY A 102 25.61 -10.28 -12.65
C GLY A 102 24.45 -11.28 -12.87
N ALA A 103 23.34 -10.88 -13.51
CA ALA A 103 22.12 -11.69 -13.60
C ALA A 103 22.06 -12.65 -14.81
N THR A 104 21.88 -13.95 -14.53
CA THR A 104 21.56 -15.02 -15.51
C THR A 104 20.14 -15.54 -15.27
N GLY A 105 19.38 -15.85 -16.33
CA GLY A 105 17.91 -16.01 -16.31
C GLY A 105 17.30 -17.00 -15.30
N GLY A 106 18.03 -18.01 -14.83
CA GLY A 106 17.55 -18.95 -13.80
C GLY A 106 17.39 -18.35 -12.39
N LYS A 107 18.04 -17.22 -12.10
CA LYS A 107 18.00 -16.54 -10.79
C LYS A 107 16.72 -15.69 -10.58
N LEU A 108 15.98 -15.39 -11.65
CA LEU A 108 14.78 -14.53 -11.67
C LEU A 108 13.62 -15.14 -10.84
N SER A 109 13.28 -16.40 -11.11
CA SER A 109 12.16 -17.09 -10.45
C SER A 109 12.39 -17.28 -8.95
N PHE A 110 13.64 -17.56 -8.57
CA PHE A 110 14.01 -17.70 -7.15
C PHE A 110 13.95 -16.35 -6.42
N GLY A 111 14.45 -15.27 -7.02
CA GLY A 111 14.36 -13.92 -6.45
C GLY A 111 12.92 -13.46 -6.24
N LEU A 112 12.02 -13.73 -7.21
CA LEU A 112 10.60 -13.41 -7.09
C LEU A 112 9.93 -14.19 -5.95
N LEU A 113 10.17 -15.50 -5.86
CA LEU A 113 9.61 -16.34 -4.80
C LEU A 113 10.11 -15.91 -3.43
N ALA A 114 11.42 -15.61 -3.30
CA ALA A 114 11.98 -15.06 -2.08
C ALA A 114 11.34 -13.70 -1.74
N ALA A 115 11.08 -12.84 -2.73
CA ALA A 115 10.46 -11.54 -2.51
C ALA A 115 9.04 -11.63 -1.98
N LEU A 116 8.21 -12.42 -2.64
CA LEU A 116 6.86 -12.68 -2.19
C LEU A 116 6.87 -13.34 -0.80
N TRP A 117 7.82 -14.23 -0.54
CA TRP A 117 7.98 -14.88 0.76
C TRP A 117 8.33 -13.89 1.88
N PHE A 118 9.30 -13.02 1.70
CA PHE A 118 9.67 -12.03 2.72
C PHE A 118 8.60 -10.94 2.89
N ALA A 119 8.07 -10.42 1.78
CA ALA A 119 7.01 -9.40 1.81
C ALA A 119 5.71 -9.90 2.46
N SER A 120 5.38 -11.19 2.32
CA SER A 120 4.20 -11.76 2.97
C SER A 120 4.33 -11.88 4.50
N TYR A 121 5.53 -11.80 5.09
CA TYR A 121 5.65 -11.62 6.55
C TYR A 121 5.19 -10.23 6.98
N GLY A 122 5.55 -9.19 6.23
CA GLY A 122 5.05 -7.83 6.46
C GLY A 122 3.52 -7.76 6.34
N MET A 123 2.94 -8.43 5.34
CA MET A 123 1.49 -8.54 5.20
C MET A 123 0.84 -9.26 6.40
N GLY A 124 1.48 -10.32 6.92
CA GLY A 124 1.04 -10.98 8.14
C GLY A 124 1.05 -10.06 9.36
N ALA A 125 2.09 -9.22 9.52
CA ALA A 125 2.17 -8.23 10.58
C ALA A 125 1.09 -7.12 10.45
N ILE A 126 0.75 -6.72 9.22
CA ILE A 126 -0.40 -5.84 8.97
C ILE A 126 -1.69 -6.53 9.44
N GLY A 127 -1.90 -7.79 9.06
CA GLY A 127 -3.06 -8.58 9.47
C GLY A 127 -3.19 -8.69 10.99
N ASP A 128 -2.12 -9.04 11.70
CA ASP A 128 -2.10 -9.11 13.17
C ASP A 128 -2.44 -7.76 13.82
N THR A 129 -1.90 -6.67 13.27
CA THR A 129 -2.20 -5.33 13.77
C THR A 129 -3.66 -4.94 13.57
N LEU A 130 -4.20 -5.24 12.38
CA LEU A 130 -5.61 -4.98 12.10
C LEU A 130 -6.51 -5.87 12.97
N ASN A 131 -6.14 -7.13 13.21
CA ASN A 131 -6.83 -7.99 14.18
C ASN A 131 -6.93 -7.32 15.55
N GLY A 132 -5.82 -6.73 16.04
CA GLY A 132 -5.80 -5.93 17.26
C GLY A 132 -6.77 -4.74 17.21
N ALA A 133 -6.78 -3.98 16.12
CA ALA A 133 -7.69 -2.84 15.93
C ALA A 133 -9.18 -3.25 15.94
N TYR A 134 -9.52 -4.39 15.35
CA TYR A 134 -10.88 -4.96 15.39
C TYR A 134 -11.15 -5.78 16.66
N ARG A 135 -10.19 -5.84 17.60
CA ARG A 135 -10.28 -6.61 18.86
C ARG A 135 -10.61 -8.10 18.62
N VAL A 136 -10.08 -8.67 17.55
CA VAL A 136 -10.23 -10.08 17.18
C VAL A 136 -8.91 -10.82 17.34
N ARG A 137 -8.99 -12.11 17.71
CA ARG A 137 -7.84 -13.00 17.72
C ARG A 137 -7.78 -13.77 16.42
N GLU A 138 -6.56 -13.97 15.92
CA GLU A 138 -6.32 -14.79 14.74
C GLU A 138 -6.76 -16.24 14.98
N SER A 139 -7.73 -16.71 14.20
CA SER A 139 -8.26 -18.07 14.28
C SER A 139 -7.90 -18.92 13.07
N ARG A 140 -7.32 -18.32 12.01
CA ARG A 140 -6.93 -19.03 10.79
C ARG A 140 -5.71 -19.90 11.07
N PRO A 141 -5.68 -21.15 10.56
CA PRO A 141 -4.49 -21.98 10.65
C PRO A 141 -3.34 -21.33 9.87
N PHE A 142 -2.10 -21.58 10.31
CA PHE A 142 -0.90 -20.95 9.76
C PHE A 142 -0.82 -20.99 8.22
N TRP A 143 -1.16 -22.13 7.61
CA TRP A 143 -1.12 -22.29 6.15
C TRP A 143 -2.12 -21.37 5.44
N LYS A 144 -3.33 -21.16 6.00
CA LYS A 144 -4.36 -20.30 5.43
C LYS A 144 -3.98 -18.84 5.58
N LEU A 145 -3.48 -18.45 6.76
CA LEU A 145 -2.94 -17.12 6.98
C LEU A 145 -1.80 -16.81 6.00
N ARG A 146 -0.88 -17.77 5.82
CA ARG A 146 0.26 -17.62 4.91
C ARG A 146 -0.18 -17.47 3.44
N LEU A 147 -1.16 -18.28 3.01
CA LEU A 147 -1.69 -18.21 1.65
C LEU A 147 -2.39 -16.87 1.38
N ILE A 148 -3.17 -16.37 2.34
CA ILE A 148 -3.82 -15.06 2.25
C ILE A 148 -2.76 -13.95 2.19
N SER A 149 -1.75 -13.98 3.06
CA SER A 149 -0.67 -12.99 3.04
C SER A 149 0.10 -13.00 1.73
N LEU A 150 0.43 -14.18 1.18
CA LEU A 150 1.08 -14.30 -0.13
C LEU A 150 0.20 -13.77 -1.26
N GLY A 151 -1.09 -14.14 -1.27
CA GLY A 151 -2.05 -13.65 -2.26
C GLY A 151 -2.23 -12.14 -2.22
N LEU A 152 -2.34 -11.55 -1.03
CA LEU A 152 -2.40 -10.11 -0.85
C LEU A 152 -1.12 -9.41 -1.29
N THR A 153 0.04 -9.93 -0.89
CA THR A 153 1.33 -9.40 -1.34
C THR A 153 1.44 -9.41 -2.87
N ALA A 154 1.07 -10.51 -3.52
CA ALA A 154 1.10 -10.61 -4.98
C ALA A 154 0.10 -9.65 -5.65
N ALA A 155 -1.12 -9.56 -5.12
CA ALA A 155 -2.14 -8.64 -5.62
C ALA A 155 -1.71 -7.17 -5.50
N LEU A 156 -1.18 -6.76 -4.34
CA LEU A 156 -0.67 -5.41 -4.12
C LEU A 156 0.55 -5.11 -4.99
N ALA A 157 1.44 -6.08 -5.17
CA ALA A 157 2.57 -5.95 -6.09
C ALA A 157 2.07 -5.71 -7.53
N ALA A 158 1.10 -6.51 -8.00
CA ALA A 158 0.50 -6.32 -9.32
C ALA A 158 -0.17 -4.94 -9.46
N LEU A 159 -1.00 -4.53 -8.49
CA LEU A 159 -1.63 -3.20 -8.49
C LEU A 159 -0.59 -2.06 -8.50
N THR A 160 0.48 -2.19 -7.72
CA THR A 160 1.56 -1.19 -7.67
C THR A 160 2.30 -1.14 -8.99
N ILE A 161 2.64 -2.28 -9.59
CA ILE A 161 3.31 -2.36 -10.89
C ILE A 161 2.41 -1.76 -11.98
N THR A 162 1.12 -2.08 -12.01
CA THR A 162 0.17 -1.51 -12.98
C THR A 162 -0.01 -0.02 -12.78
N ALA A 163 -0.15 0.46 -11.55
CA ALA A 163 -0.26 1.88 -11.24
C ALA A 163 1.01 2.63 -11.67
N LEU A 164 2.20 2.09 -11.39
CA LEU A 164 3.46 2.65 -11.86
C LEU A 164 3.51 2.63 -13.39
N ALA A 165 3.19 1.53 -14.06
CA ALA A 165 3.17 1.47 -15.52
C ALA A 165 2.24 2.53 -16.12
N LEU A 166 1.07 2.76 -15.52
CA LEU A 166 0.15 3.80 -15.96
C LEU A 166 0.69 5.21 -15.71
N VAL A 167 1.37 5.47 -14.59
CA VAL A 167 2.02 6.77 -14.35
C VAL A 167 3.16 7.02 -15.34
N LEU A 168 3.93 5.98 -15.67
CA LEU A 168 5.13 6.07 -16.52
C LEU A 168 4.78 6.17 -18.00
N TYR A 169 3.96 5.24 -18.47
CA TYR A 169 3.62 5.05 -19.88
C TYR A 169 2.22 5.54 -20.19
N GLY A 170 1.52 6.16 -19.23
CA GLY A 170 0.15 6.63 -19.42
C GLY A 170 0.01 7.54 -20.64
N GLY A 171 0.93 8.50 -20.81
CA GLY A 171 0.94 9.36 -22.01
C GLY A 171 1.06 8.57 -23.32
N GLU A 172 1.99 7.60 -23.39
CA GLU A 172 2.20 6.76 -24.56
C GLU A 172 1.00 5.82 -24.83
N ILE A 173 0.42 5.24 -23.77
CA ILE A 173 -0.79 4.43 -23.83
C ILE A 173 -1.94 5.28 -24.38
N GLY A 174 -2.10 6.50 -23.88
CA GLY A 174 -3.11 7.45 -24.34
C GLY A 174 -2.95 7.81 -25.81
N GLU A 175 -1.72 8.07 -26.26
CA GLU A 175 -1.42 8.33 -27.67
C GLU A 175 -1.67 7.11 -28.57
N GLY A 176 -1.28 5.92 -28.12
CA GLY A 176 -1.51 4.67 -28.85
C GLY A 176 -3.01 4.38 -29.03
N LEU A 177 -3.80 4.58 -27.98
CA LEU A 177 -5.26 4.46 -28.04
C LEU A 177 -5.88 5.55 -28.92
N ALA A 178 -5.40 6.78 -28.84
CA ALA A 178 -5.90 7.88 -29.67
C ALA A 178 -5.71 7.61 -31.16
N LYS A 179 -4.49 7.19 -31.55
CA LYS A 179 -4.15 6.87 -32.94
C LYS A 179 -4.87 5.60 -33.43
N GLY A 180 -4.90 4.55 -32.60
CA GLY A 180 -5.50 3.26 -32.96
C GLY A 180 -7.01 3.30 -33.19
N TYR A 181 -7.73 4.14 -32.45
CA TYR A 181 -9.19 4.29 -32.57
C TYR A 181 -9.60 5.57 -33.31
N ALA A 182 -8.65 6.27 -33.95
CA ALA A 182 -8.88 7.56 -34.61
C ALA A 182 -9.58 8.61 -33.71
N LEU A 183 -9.26 8.60 -32.42
CA LEU A 183 -9.78 9.55 -31.45
C LEU A 183 -8.96 10.84 -31.52
N GLY A 184 -9.64 11.98 -31.66
CA GLY A 184 -8.99 13.29 -31.80
C GLY A 184 -8.25 13.76 -30.54
N GLY A 185 -7.58 14.92 -30.63
CA GLY A 185 -6.77 15.48 -29.53
C GLY A 185 -7.53 15.65 -28.20
N LEU A 186 -8.85 15.82 -28.24
CA LEU A 186 -9.72 15.87 -27.05
C LEU A 186 -9.64 14.58 -26.21
N PHE A 187 -9.51 13.41 -26.83
CA PHE A 187 -9.35 12.15 -26.11
C PHE A 187 -8.02 12.09 -25.37
N LYS A 188 -6.93 12.54 -26.00
CA LYS A 188 -5.60 12.58 -25.36
C LYS A 188 -5.63 13.47 -24.12
N THR A 189 -6.17 14.69 -24.23
CA THR A 189 -6.29 15.60 -23.08
C THR A 189 -7.18 15.01 -21.98
N ALA A 190 -8.29 14.36 -22.34
CA ALA A 190 -9.13 13.67 -21.37
C ALA A 190 -8.39 12.52 -20.69
N TRP A 191 -7.62 11.72 -21.44
CA TRP A 191 -6.81 10.63 -20.91
C TRP A 191 -5.73 11.12 -19.94
N ASP A 192 -5.01 12.19 -20.30
CA ASP A 192 -3.96 12.78 -19.47
C ASP A 192 -4.48 13.22 -18.09
N VAL A 193 -5.78 13.57 -18.01
CA VAL A 193 -6.47 13.88 -16.77
C VAL A 193 -7.01 12.62 -16.09
N VAL A 194 -7.65 11.71 -16.83
CA VAL A 194 -8.34 10.50 -16.31
C VAL A 194 -7.37 9.44 -15.77
N GLN A 195 -6.14 9.38 -16.27
CA GLN A 195 -5.13 8.44 -15.76
C GLN A 195 -4.87 8.62 -14.25
N TRP A 196 -4.90 9.85 -13.73
CA TRP A 196 -4.61 10.14 -12.33
C TRP A 196 -5.69 9.58 -11.37
N PRO A 197 -7.00 9.80 -11.62
CA PRO A 197 -8.07 9.06 -10.95
C PRO A 197 -7.94 7.55 -11.01
N ILE A 198 -7.48 6.97 -12.13
CA ILE A 198 -7.28 5.51 -12.24
C ILE A 198 -6.15 5.05 -11.32
N VAL A 199 -5.03 5.78 -11.29
CA VAL A 199 -3.92 5.51 -10.36
C VAL A 199 -4.40 5.60 -8.91
N LEU A 200 -5.16 6.65 -8.57
CA LEU A 200 -5.76 6.80 -7.25
C LEU A 200 -6.70 5.64 -6.91
N ALA A 201 -7.49 5.17 -7.88
CA ALA A 201 -8.37 4.02 -7.71
C ALA A 201 -7.59 2.73 -7.42
N PHE A 202 -6.42 2.51 -8.05
CA PHE A 202 -5.56 1.38 -7.71
C PHE A 202 -5.01 1.46 -6.29
N VAL A 203 -4.60 2.66 -5.83
CA VAL A 203 -4.12 2.86 -4.46
C VAL A 203 -5.25 2.64 -3.44
N LEU A 204 -6.44 3.18 -3.71
CA LEU A 204 -7.64 2.94 -2.88
C LEU A 204 -8.00 1.44 -2.83
N LEU A 205 -7.94 0.76 -3.97
CA LEU A 205 -8.18 -0.67 -4.06
C LEU A 205 -7.14 -1.47 -3.26
N ALA A 206 -5.86 -1.09 -3.30
CA ALA A 206 -4.83 -1.72 -2.49
C ALA A 206 -5.13 -1.61 -0.99
N PHE A 207 -5.50 -0.42 -0.50
CA PHE A 207 -5.91 -0.22 0.90
C PHE A 207 -7.18 -1.01 1.23
N ALA A 208 -8.17 -1.03 0.34
CA ALA A 208 -9.40 -1.79 0.52
C ALA A 208 -9.15 -3.30 0.62
N LEU A 209 -8.27 -3.85 -0.23
CA LEU A 209 -7.85 -5.26 -0.18
C LEU A 209 -7.18 -5.60 1.15
N ILE A 210 -6.28 -4.75 1.63
CA ILE A 210 -5.65 -4.91 2.96
C ILE A 210 -6.74 -4.97 4.04
N TYR A 211 -7.62 -3.97 4.09
CA TYR A 211 -8.64 -3.85 5.15
C TYR A 211 -9.74 -4.90 5.10
N TYR A 212 -9.91 -5.55 3.95
CA TYR A 212 -10.81 -6.67 3.79
C TYR A 212 -10.13 -7.98 4.15
N TYR A 213 -9.10 -8.39 3.42
CA TYR A 213 -8.56 -9.75 3.51
C TYR A 213 -7.56 -9.96 4.66
N ALA A 214 -6.86 -8.91 5.09
CA ALA A 214 -5.84 -9.05 6.13
C ALA A 214 -6.43 -9.39 7.52
N PRO A 215 -7.48 -8.73 8.04
CA PRO A 215 -8.05 -9.08 9.33
C PRO A 215 -8.94 -10.34 9.30
N ASP A 216 -8.94 -11.12 10.38
CA ASP A 216 -9.74 -12.35 10.55
C ASP A 216 -11.15 -12.02 11.07
N LEU A 217 -12.05 -11.58 10.17
CA LEU A 217 -13.43 -11.25 10.53
C LEU A 217 -14.39 -12.26 9.90
N LYS A 218 -15.31 -12.81 10.70
CA LYS A 218 -16.22 -13.90 10.28
C LYS A 218 -17.29 -13.46 9.28
N HIS A 219 -17.72 -12.20 9.32
CA HIS A 219 -18.80 -11.67 8.47
C HIS A 219 -18.33 -10.40 7.77
N GLN A 220 -17.62 -10.57 6.65
CA GLN A 220 -17.17 -9.44 5.85
C GLN A 220 -18.01 -9.30 4.58
N ARG A 221 -18.44 -8.07 4.28
CA ARG A 221 -18.97 -7.70 2.97
C ARG A 221 -17.93 -6.88 2.22
N TRP A 222 -17.72 -7.22 0.96
CA TRP A 222 -16.75 -6.54 0.12
C TRP A 222 -17.24 -5.14 -0.24
N TYR A 223 -16.38 -4.16 -0.02
CA TYR A 223 -16.61 -2.77 -0.41
C TYR A 223 -15.39 -2.27 -1.17
N TRP A 224 -15.63 -1.75 -2.38
CA TRP A 224 -14.57 -1.22 -3.25
C TRP A 224 -13.87 -0.01 -2.65
N ILE A 225 -14.60 0.82 -1.89
CA ILE A 225 -14.08 2.02 -1.24
C ILE A 225 -14.69 2.10 0.16
N THR A 226 -13.85 2.11 1.18
CA THR A 226 -14.26 2.31 2.58
C THR A 226 -13.79 3.69 3.09
N PRO A 227 -14.47 4.28 4.09
CA PRO A 227 -14.03 5.54 4.69
C PRO A 227 -12.58 5.49 5.18
N GLY A 228 -12.17 4.38 5.80
CA GLY A 228 -10.79 4.15 6.23
C GLY A 228 -9.78 4.03 5.08
N SER A 229 -10.16 3.47 3.92
CA SER A 229 -9.28 3.48 2.73
C SER A 229 -9.02 4.89 2.23
N VAL A 230 -10.06 5.74 2.21
CA VAL A 230 -9.91 7.16 1.83
C VAL A 230 -9.09 7.92 2.87
N ALA A 231 -9.37 7.73 4.16
CA ALA A 231 -8.61 8.38 5.24
C ALA A 231 -7.14 7.94 5.25
N GLY A 232 -6.87 6.64 5.07
CA GLY A 232 -5.53 6.08 5.01
C GLY A 232 -4.74 6.60 3.81
N VAL A 233 -5.34 6.61 2.62
CA VAL A 233 -4.71 7.16 1.41
C VAL A 233 -4.49 8.66 1.52
N ALA A 234 -5.46 9.42 2.03
CA ALA A 234 -5.33 10.86 2.24
C ALA A 234 -4.18 11.18 3.22
N LEU A 235 -4.10 10.45 4.34
CA LEU A 235 -3.02 10.59 5.30
C LEU A 235 -1.67 10.19 4.69
N TRP A 236 -1.63 9.09 3.94
CA TRP A 236 -0.41 8.64 3.27
C TRP A 236 0.12 9.66 2.26
N LEU A 237 -0.76 10.26 1.45
CA LEU A 237 -0.40 11.33 0.52
C LEU A 237 0.07 12.58 1.26
N PHE A 238 -0.65 13.00 2.30
CA PHE A 238 -0.30 14.15 3.12
C PHE A 238 1.07 13.98 3.76
N VAL A 239 1.31 12.83 4.41
CA VAL A 239 2.58 12.54 5.07
C VAL A 239 3.71 12.41 4.04
N SER A 240 3.46 11.80 2.88
CA SER A 240 4.45 11.73 1.79
C SER A 240 4.83 13.12 1.25
N PHE A 241 3.85 14.03 1.15
CA PHE A 241 4.10 15.43 0.78
C PHE A 241 4.92 16.16 1.86
N CYS A 242 4.51 16.08 3.12
CA CYS A 242 5.25 16.67 4.25
C CYS A 242 6.68 16.13 4.36
N PHE A 243 6.85 14.82 4.14
CA PHE A 243 8.16 14.18 4.16
C PHE A 243 9.05 14.67 3.02
N ARG A 244 8.50 14.86 1.82
CA ARG A 244 9.21 15.47 0.70
C ARG A 244 9.67 16.90 1.01
N LEU A 245 8.81 17.69 1.64
CA LEU A 245 9.17 19.05 2.09
C LEU A 245 10.28 18.99 3.15
N TYR A 246 10.15 18.12 4.15
CA TYR A 246 11.17 17.92 5.18
C TYR A 246 12.53 17.63 4.56
N LEU A 247 12.62 16.67 3.64
CA LEU A 247 13.87 16.36 2.98
C LEU A 247 14.41 17.53 2.16
N ARG A 248 13.57 18.29 1.47
CA ARG A 248 14.01 19.48 0.71
C ARG A 248 14.74 20.51 1.57
N TYR A 249 14.33 20.70 2.83
CA TYR A 249 14.96 21.66 3.74
C TYR A 249 16.11 21.06 4.58
N PHE A 250 16.09 19.75 4.83
CA PHE A 250 16.99 19.07 5.76
C PHE A 250 17.92 18.01 5.13
N ASP A 251 18.09 17.99 3.80
CA ASP A 251 18.93 17.01 3.06
C ASP A 251 20.44 17.06 3.36
N ARG A 252 20.89 17.78 4.41
CA ARG A 252 22.29 17.68 4.86
C ARG A 252 22.61 16.33 5.51
N TYR A 253 21.58 15.59 5.94
CA TYR A 253 21.74 14.27 6.55
C TYR A 253 22.40 13.25 5.61
N SER A 254 22.05 13.24 4.32
CA SER A 254 22.66 12.37 3.31
C SER A 254 24.13 12.74 3.05
N VAL A 255 24.48 14.03 3.17
CA VAL A 255 25.86 14.53 3.04
C VAL A 255 26.73 14.12 4.24
N THR A 256 26.19 14.13 5.46
CA THR A 256 26.93 13.77 6.68
C THR A 256 27.07 12.26 6.87
N TYR A 257 26.04 11.47 6.53
CA TYR A 257 25.99 10.03 6.81
C TYR A 257 26.09 9.15 5.55
N GLY A 258 26.21 9.73 4.36
CA GLY A 258 26.35 9.00 3.10
C GLY A 258 25.21 8.00 2.87
N SER A 259 25.58 6.76 2.48
CA SER A 259 24.63 5.66 2.23
C SER A 259 23.81 5.26 3.46
N LEU A 260 24.33 5.44 4.68
CA LEU A 260 23.59 5.18 5.91
C LEU A 260 22.41 6.15 6.07
N GLY A 261 22.61 7.43 5.69
CA GLY A 261 21.56 8.44 5.70
C GLY A 261 20.40 8.08 4.78
N ALA A 262 20.69 7.50 3.60
CA ALA A 262 19.67 7.03 2.67
C ALA A 262 18.79 5.92 3.26
N VAL A 263 19.40 4.95 3.96
CA VAL A 263 18.66 3.86 4.63
C VAL A 263 17.76 4.40 5.75
N ILE A 264 18.25 5.35 6.55
CA ILE A 264 17.47 5.96 7.63
C ILE A 264 16.26 6.71 7.08
N ILE A 265 16.45 7.51 6.03
CA ILE A 265 15.38 8.24 5.34
C ILE A 265 14.33 7.27 4.79
N LEU A 266 14.77 6.16 4.20
CA LEU A 266 13.87 5.14 3.67
C LEU A 266 13.06 4.44 4.76
N LEU A 267 13.72 4.04 5.86
CA LEU A 267 13.05 3.45 7.02
C LEU A 267 12.01 4.39 7.61
N LEU A 268 12.32 5.68 7.69
CA LEU A 268 11.37 6.68 8.17
C LEU A 268 10.16 6.80 7.22
N TRP A 269 10.38 6.77 5.91
CA TRP A 269 9.27 6.77 4.94
C TRP A 269 8.39 5.51 5.04
N PHE A 270 9.01 4.34 5.22
CA PHE A 270 8.30 3.08 5.44
C PHE A 270 7.52 3.08 6.75
N TYR A 271 8.09 3.63 7.82
CA TYR A 271 7.42 3.84 9.10
C TYR A 271 6.17 4.70 8.94
N LEU A 272 6.29 5.84 8.27
CA LEU A 272 5.19 6.75 8.00
C LEU A 272 4.10 6.10 7.13
N THR A 273 4.51 5.29 6.15
CA THR A 273 3.59 4.51 5.31
C THR A 273 2.83 3.46 6.13
N GLY A 274 3.55 2.71 6.98
CA GLY A 274 2.94 1.76 7.91
C GLY A 274 1.92 2.45 8.82
N ALA A 275 2.29 3.59 9.42
CA ALA A 275 1.38 4.37 10.26
C ALA A 275 0.11 4.78 9.51
N ALA A 276 0.22 5.29 8.27
CA ALA A 276 -0.95 5.68 7.47
C ALA A 276 -1.90 4.51 7.17
N ILE A 277 -1.35 3.33 6.83
CA ILE A 277 -2.12 2.11 6.63
C ILE A 277 -2.85 1.73 7.93
N LEU A 278 -2.17 1.77 9.07
CA LEU A 278 -2.76 1.38 10.35
C LEU A 278 -3.85 2.36 10.82
N VAL A 279 -3.64 3.66 10.65
CA VAL A 279 -4.65 4.68 10.97
C VAL A 279 -5.91 4.49 10.14
N GLY A 280 -5.80 4.27 8.83
CA GLY A 280 -6.97 3.99 7.99
C GLY A 280 -7.70 2.69 8.40
N GLY A 281 -6.95 1.69 8.86
CA GLY A 281 -7.50 0.46 9.42
C GLY A 281 -8.30 0.70 10.71
N LYS A 282 -7.76 1.51 11.63
CA LYS A 282 -8.44 1.92 12.87
C LYS A 282 -9.70 2.75 12.60
N VAL A 283 -9.68 3.64 11.60
CA VAL A 283 -10.87 4.39 11.17
C VAL A 283 -11.99 3.44 10.76
N ASN A 284 -11.69 2.42 9.94
CA ASN A 284 -12.68 1.41 9.56
C ASN A 284 -13.18 0.63 10.80
N ALA A 285 -12.27 0.22 11.69
CA ALA A 285 -12.64 -0.53 12.90
C ALA A 285 -13.57 0.25 13.83
N GLU A 286 -13.30 1.53 14.07
CA GLU A 286 -14.14 2.39 14.91
C GLU A 286 -15.53 2.64 14.31
N ILE A 287 -15.60 2.86 12.98
CA ILE A 287 -16.88 3.01 12.28
C ILE A 287 -17.71 1.72 12.39
N GLU A 288 -17.08 0.55 12.21
CA GLU A 288 -17.73 -0.75 12.31
C GLU A 288 -18.17 -1.04 13.76
N HIS A 289 -17.35 -0.72 14.76
CA HIS A 289 -17.71 -0.85 16.17
C HIS A 289 -18.89 0.04 16.56
N ALA A 290 -18.93 1.29 16.08
CA ALA A 290 -20.07 2.17 16.29
C ALA A 290 -21.33 1.65 15.61
N ALA A 291 -21.22 1.23 14.34
CA ALA A 291 -22.34 0.64 13.61
C ALA A 291 -22.91 -0.58 14.34
N ALA A 292 -22.05 -1.44 14.91
CA ALA A 292 -22.47 -2.60 15.71
C ALA A 292 -23.22 -2.18 16.98
N LYS A 293 -22.72 -1.18 17.73
CA LYS A 293 -23.38 -0.64 18.93
C LYS A 293 -24.75 -0.04 18.64
N HIS A 294 -24.93 0.57 17.47
CA HIS A 294 -26.21 1.12 17.02
C HIS A 294 -27.14 0.09 16.37
N GLY A 295 -26.83 -1.22 16.49
CA GLY A 295 -27.70 -2.31 16.04
C GLY A 295 -27.72 -2.50 14.52
N ALA A 296 -26.72 -1.99 13.78
CA ALA A 296 -26.63 -2.25 12.35
C ALA A 296 -26.33 -3.73 12.11
N PRO A 297 -27.22 -4.50 11.43
CA PRO A 297 -27.06 -5.95 11.22
C PRO A 297 -25.91 -6.30 10.26
N GLU A 298 -25.14 -5.31 9.81
CA GLU A 298 -24.12 -5.39 8.77
C GLU A 298 -22.74 -5.03 9.28
N ALA A 299 -22.64 -4.63 10.55
CA ALA A 299 -21.38 -4.32 11.18
C ALA A 299 -20.54 -5.59 11.38
N LYS A 300 -19.23 -5.48 11.14
CA LYS A 300 -18.27 -6.54 11.44
C LYS A 300 -18.24 -6.76 12.96
N LEU A 301 -19.00 -7.76 13.43
CA LEU A 301 -19.13 -8.07 14.86
C LEU A 301 -17.74 -8.42 15.46
N PRO A 302 -17.44 -7.97 16.69
CA PRO A 302 -16.30 -8.47 17.44
C PRO A 302 -16.37 -10.01 17.48
N GLY A 303 -15.32 -10.66 16.98
CA GLY A 303 -15.23 -12.10 16.99
C GLY A 303 -15.09 -12.62 18.42
N GLU A 304 -16.21 -12.98 19.05
CA GLU A 304 -16.18 -13.78 20.27
C GLU A 304 -15.50 -15.12 20.00
N LYS A 305 -14.40 -15.37 20.72
CA LYS A 305 -14.18 -16.67 21.36
C LYS A 305 -13.90 -16.39 22.83
N LYS A 306 -14.78 -16.92 23.69
CA LYS A 306 -14.57 -17.01 25.14
C LYS A 306 -13.16 -17.58 25.42
N PRO A 307 -12.46 -17.08 26.45
CA PRO A 307 -11.26 -17.77 26.91
C PRO A 307 -11.67 -19.19 27.31
N SER A 308 -11.08 -20.18 26.65
CA SER A 308 -10.95 -21.53 27.17
C SER A 308 -9.78 -21.57 28.13
#